data_AF-A0A934R6V5-F1
#
_entry.id   AF-A0A934R6V5-F1
#
_cell.length_a   1.000
_cell.length_b   1.000
_cell.length_c   1.000
_cell.angle_alpha   90.00
_cell.angle_beta   90.00
_cell.angle_gamma   90.00
#
_symmetry.space_group_name_H-M   'P 1'
#
loop_
_entity.id
_entity.type
_entity.pdbx_description
1 polymer ?
#
loop_
_entity_poly.entity_id
_entity_poly.type
_entity_poly.pdbx_seq_one_letter_code
_entity_poly.pdbx_strand_id
1 'polypeptide(L)'
;MPVPTTDSSFHKRPFRLGVGGPVGSGKTMCVLRLSQWLKDEISLAVITNDIYTREDAEFLLRAGVLPADRVRGVETGGCPHTAIRDDISMNMAAVRDLEAAHPDLKLILIESGGDNLSATFSPELVDAYIYVIDVAEGDKIPRKGGPAIRTSDLLLINKTELAPYVGADLEVMARDSKAQRGNRPFLFADLKSEKGKEDLLAWLKHEYLFV
;
A
#
# COMPACT_ATOMS: atom_id res chain seq x y z
N MET A 1 -25.02 36.95 -26.68
CA MET A 1 -24.99 36.16 -25.44
C MET A 1 -23.73 35.32 -25.47
N PRO A 2 -22.85 35.36 -24.46
CA PRO A 2 -21.68 34.50 -24.46
C PRO A 2 -22.09 33.05 -24.22
N VAL A 3 -21.50 32.15 -24.98
CA VAL A 3 -21.63 30.69 -24.87
C VAL A 3 -21.01 30.28 -23.52
N PRO A 4 -21.66 29.42 -22.70
CA PRO A 4 -21.03 28.95 -21.48
C PRO A 4 -19.86 28.04 -21.85
N THR A 5 -18.65 28.47 -21.49
CA THR A 5 -17.47 27.62 -21.48
C THR A 5 -17.71 26.50 -20.47
N THR A 6 -17.84 25.27 -20.96
CA THR A 6 -17.82 24.06 -20.13
C THR A 6 -16.40 23.88 -19.60
N ASP A 7 -16.08 24.56 -18.51
CA ASP A 7 -14.88 24.24 -17.73
C ASP A 7 -15.20 23.00 -16.88
N SER A 8 -15.06 21.82 -17.50
CA SER A 8 -15.21 20.54 -16.82
C SER A 8 -13.91 20.19 -16.09
N SER A 9 -13.48 21.01 -15.14
CA SER A 9 -12.50 20.55 -14.16
C SER A 9 -13.22 19.67 -13.13
N PHE A 10 -13.54 18.43 -13.54
CA PHE A 10 -13.81 17.39 -12.56
C PHE A 10 -12.56 17.29 -11.69
N HIS A 11 -12.59 17.84 -10.48
CA HIS A 11 -11.61 17.53 -9.45
C HIS A 11 -11.75 16.04 -9.14
N LYS A 12 -11.04 15.21 -9.91
CA LYS A 12 -10.94 13.77 -9.69
C LYS A 12 -10.28 13.63 -8.32
N ARG A 13 -11.04 13.10 -7.36
CA ARG A 13 -10.53 12.73 -6.03
C ARG A 13 -9.18 12.00 -6.16
N PRO A 14 -8.27 12.13 -5.18
CA PRO A 14 -7.01 11.41 -5.23
C PRO A 14 -7.25 9.90 -5.37
N PHE A 15 -6.35 9.25 -6.10
CA PHE A 15 -6.25 7.80 -6.13
C PHE A 15 -5.82 7.30 -4.75
N ARG A 16 -6.45 6.25 -4.25
CA ARG A 16 -6.18 5.70 -2.92
C ARG A 16 -5.60 4.31 -3.06
N LEU A 17 -4.34 4.15 -2.68
CA LEU A 17 -3.63 2.88 -2.75
C LEU A 17 -3.50 2.27 -1.34
N GLY A 18 -4.12 1.11 -1.13
CA GLY A 18 -3.94 0.34 0.07
C GLY A 18 -2.58 -0.38 0.09
N VAL A 19 -1.93 -0.44 1.25
CA VAL A 19 -0.75 -1.27 1.49
C VAL A 19 -1.04 -2.15 2.71
N GLY A 20 -1.32 -3.43 2.46
CA GLY A 20 -1.68 -4.42 3.49
C GLY A 20 -0.66 -5.55 3.58
N GLY A 21 -0.78 -6.39 4.61
CA GLY A 21 0.15 -7.50 4.82
C GLY A 21 0.39 -7.87 6.29
N PRO A 22 1.10 -8.99 6.54
CA PRO A 22 1.48 -9.42 7.88
C PRO A 22 2.25 -8.39 8.70
N VAL A 23 2.26 -8.61 10.01
CA VAL A 23 3.12 -7.85 10.92
C VAL A 23 4.57 -8.06 10.50
N GLY A 24 5.31 -6.96 10.31
CA GLY A 24 6.73 -7.01 9.94
C GLY A 24 7.04 -7.26 8.47
N SER A 25 6.08 -7.47 7.57
CA SER A 25 6.35 -7.80 6.15
C SER A 25 7.04 -6.67 5.35
N GLY A 26 7.02 -5.44 5.87
CA GLY A 26 7.66 -4.27 5.28
C GLY A 26 6.69 -3.28 4.63
N LYS A 27 5.42 -3.25 5.07
CA LYS A 27 4.41 -2.28 4.64
C LYS A 27 4.87 -0.82 4.80
N THR A 28 5.28 -0.41 6.00
CA THR A 28 5.82 0.94 6.27
C THR A 28 7.01 1.27 5.38
N MET A 29 7.89 0.29 5.11
CA MET A 29 9.01 0.48 4.18
C MET A 29 8.52 0.66 2.74
N CYS A 30 7.50 -0.09 2.30
CA CYS A 30 6.88 0.07 0.98
C CYS A 30 6.31 1.48 0.83
N VAL A 31 5.55 1.95 1.83
CA VAL A 31 4.98 3.30 1.88
C VAL A 31 6.06 4.36 1.86
N LEU A 32 7.13 4.19 2.66
CA LEU A 32 8.28 5.08 2.66
C LEU A 32 8.93 5.18 1.28
N ARG A 33 9.21 4.03 0.65
CA ARG A 33 9.85 3.96 -0.67
C ARG A 33 8.98 4.58 -1.76
N LEU A 34 7.69 4.23 -1.83
CA LEU A 34 6.76 4.85 -2.77
C LEU A 34 6.70 6.37 -2.58
N SER A 35 6.65 6.84 -1.33
CA SER A 35 6.68 8.28 -1.03
C SER A 35 7.97 8.93 -1.51
N GLN A 36 9.13 8.32 -1.26
CA GLN A 36 10.44 8.84 -1.69
C GLN A 36 10.55 8.93 -3.21
N TRP A 37 10.04 7.94 -3.92
CA TRP A 37 10.16 7.87 -5.37
C TRP A 37 9.17 8.78 -6.10
N LEU A 38 8.04 9.10 -5.47
CA LEU A 38 6.94 9.82 -6.13
C LEU A 38 6.75 11.27 -5.65
N LYS A 39 7.29 11.66 -4.50
CA LYS A 39 7.04 12.99 -3.89
C LYS A 39 7.37 14.18 -4.80
N ASP A 40 8.35 14.03 -5.70
CA ASP A 40 8.80 15.09 -6.60
C ASP A 40 8.03 15.06 -7.94
N GLU A 41 7.23 14.02 -8.18
CA GLU A 41 6.43 13.83 -9.39
C GLU A 41 4.94 14.11 -9.17
N ILE A 42 4.40 13.75 -8.00
CA ILE A 42 2.98 13.88 -7.68
C ILE A 42 2.75 14.33 -6.24
N SER A 43 1.69 15.10 -6.04
CA SER A 43 1.22 15.48 -4.71
C SER A 43 0.62 14.27 -4.02
N LEU A 44 1.23 13.82 -2.91
CA LEU A 44 0.80 12.63 -2.18
C LEU A 44 0.75 12.85 -0.65
N ALA A 45 -0.01 11.98 0.01
CA ALA A 45 -0.17 11.92 1.45
C ALA A 45 -0.26 10.46 1.94
N VAL A 46 -0.07 10.25 3.23
CA VAL A 46 -0.04 8.93 3.85
C VAL A 46 -0.98 8.88 5.05
N ILE A 47 -1.75 7.79 5.14
CA ILE A 47 -2.49 7.38 6.32
C ILE A 47 -1.90 6.05 6.79
N THR A 48 -1.42 5.99 8.03
CA THR A 48 -0.97 4.75 8.66
C THR A 48 -1.97 4.31 9.72
N ASN A 49 -2.27 3.02 9.75
CA ASN A 49 -3.12 2.42 10.79
C ASN A 49 -2.26 1.58 11.74
N ASP A 50 -2.42 1.79 13.04
CA ASP A 50 -1.89 0.90 14.06
C ASP A 50 -2.90 0.77 15.21
N ILE A 51 -2.83 -0.29 16.00
CA ILE A 51 -3.88 -0.63 16.96
C ILE A 51 -3.82 0.28 18.18
N TYR A 52 -2.61 0.51 18.71
CA TYR A 52 -2.40 1.16 20.01
C TYR A 52 -1.35 2.27 19.99
N THR A 53 -0.70 2.51 18.84
CA THR A 53 0.42 3.45 18.76
C THR A 53 0.34 4.30 17.49
N ARG A 54 1.28 5.22 17.36
CA ARG A 54 1.49 6.02 16.14
C ARG A 54 2.88 5.78 15.54
N GLU A 55 3.51 4.65 15.88
CA GLU A 55 4.91 4.37 15.58
C GLU A 55 5.20 4.46 14.07
N ASP A 56 4.33 3.92 13.21
CA ASP A 56 4.51 3.99 11.76
C ASP A 56 4.42 5.42 11.22
N ALA A 57 3.46 6.23 11.70
CA ALA A 57 3.37 7.65 11.35
C ALA A 57 4.62 8.41 11.79
N GLU A 58 5.05 8.20 13.03
CA GLU A 58 6.25 8.85 13.59
C GLU A 58 7.52 8.41 12.86
N PHE A 59 7.63 7.14 12.48
CA PHE A 59 8.72 6.63 11.66
C PHE A 59 8.80 7.39 10.32
N LEU A 60 7.69 7.56 9.62
CA LEU A 60 7.63 8.30 8.36
C LEU A 60 7.98 9.79 8.54
N LEU A 61 7.49 10.41 9.62
CA LEU A 61 7.81 11.79 9.96
C LEU A 61 9.31 11.98 10.25
N ARG A 62 9.92 11.06 11.02
CA ARG A 62 11.37 11.07 11.30
C ARG A 62 12.20 10.85 10.04
N ALA A 63 11.71 10.06 9.09
CA ALA A 63 12.37 9.87 7.80
C ALA A 63 12.36 11.14 6.93
N GLY A 64 11.48 12.11 7.22
CA GLY A 64 11.49 13.44 6.59
C GLY A 64 11.17 13.45 5.11
N VAL A 65 10.44 12.44 4.62
CA VAL A 65 10.15 12.29 3.18
C VAL A 65 9.03 13.20 2.72
N LEU A 66 8.01 13.40 3.57
CA LEU A 66 6.86 14.26 3.31
C LEU A 66 6.73 15.31 4.42
N PRO A 67 6.14 16.49 4.12
CA PRO A 67 5.67 17.43 5.15
C PRO A 67 4.77 16.76 6.19
N ALA A 68 4.86 17.22 7.44
CA ALA A 68 4.15 16.58 8.56
C ALA A 68 2.62 16.63 8.42
N ASP A 69 2.10 17.68 7.80
CA ASP A 69 0.69 17.86 7.52
C ASP A 69 0.15 16.93 6.41
N ARG A 70 1.01 16.10 5.78
CA ARG A 70 0.66 15.06 4.80
C ARG A 70 0.74 13.63 5.35
N VAL A 71 1.09 13.46 6.63
CA VAL A 71 1.07 12.15 7.30
C VAL A 71 0.00 12.15 8.38
N ARG A 72 -0.85 11.12 8.40
CA ARG A 72 -1.88 10.91 9.43
C ARG A 72 -1.71 9.51 10.03
N GLY A 73 -1.64 9.45 11.35
CA GLY A 73 -1.71 8.19 12.10
C GLY A 73 -3.12 8.00 12.62
N VAL A 74 -3.71 6.84 12.35
CA VAL A 74 -5.03 6.43 12.83
C VAL A 74 -4.83 5.27 13.80
N GLU A 75 -5.21 5.49 15.07
CA GLU A 75 -5.24 4.45 16.09
C GLU A 75 -6.57 3.70 16.00
N THR A 76 -6.55 2.44 15.58
CA THR A 76 -7.77 1.69 15.24
C THR A 76 -8.49 1.12 16.47
N GLY A 77 -7.79 0.93 17.59
CA GLY A 77 -8.34 0.39 18.84
C GLY A 77 -8.79 -1.07 18.80
N GLY A 78 -8.63 -1.77 17.66
CA GLY A 78 -9.07 -3.15 17.44
C GLY A 78 -8.44 -3.78 16.20
N CYS A 79 -8.96 -4.94 15.78
CA CYS A 79 -8.41 -5.71 14.66
C CYS A 79 -8.20 -4.85 13.40
N PRO A 80 -7.00 -4.85 12.79
CA PRO A 80 -6.71 -3.99 11.65
C PRO A 80 -7.69 -4.14 10.48
N HIS A 81 -8.12 -5.37 10.16
CA HIS A 81 -9.11 -5.60 9.10
C HIS A 81 -10.43 -4.83 9.30
N THR A 82 -10.84 -4.56 10.54
CA THR A 82 -12.04 -3.77 10.80
C THR A 82 -11.87 -2.36 10.24
N ALA A 83 -10.76 -1.68 10.58
CA ALA A 83 -10.52 -0.30 10.16
C ALA A 83 -10.33 -0.10 8.65
N ILE A 84 -9.97 -1.17 7.92
CA ILE A 84 -9.76 -1.10 6.47
C ILE A 84 -10.86 -1.77 5.63
N ARG A 85 -11.78 -2.53 6.26
CA ARG A 85 -12.81 -3.29 5.56
C ARG A 85 -14.20 -3.14 6.15
N ASP A 86 -14.35 -3.46 7.43
CA ASP A 86 -15.67 -3.65 8.04
C ASP A 86 -16.27 -2.34 8.57
N ASP A 87 -15.42 -1.45 9.11
CA ASP A 87 -15.74 -0.07 9.48
C ASP A 87 -14.59 0.86 9.08
N ILE A 88 -14.74 1.48 7.92
CA ILE A 88 -13.72 2.37 7.32
C ILE A 88 -13.88 3.82 7.77
N SER A 89 -14.75 4.12 8.74
CA SER A 89 -15.15 5.49 9.07
C SER A 89 -13.98 6.37 9.50
N MET A 90 -13.05 5.84 10.29
CA MET A 90 -11.87 6.58 10.76
C MET A 90 -10.91 6.90 9.61
N ASN A 91 -10.63 5.92 8.75
CA ASN A 91 -9.80 6.13 7.57
C ASN A 91 -10.46 7.12 6.59
N MET A 92 -11.77 7.01 6.37
CA MET A 92 -12.50 7.93 5.50
C MET A 92 -12.58 9.36 6.05
N ALA A 93 -12.60 9.54 7.37
CA ALA A 93 -12.45 10.85 7.99
C ALA A 93 -11.06 11.45 7.71
N ALA A 94 -9.99 10.67 7.92
CA ALA A 94 -8.63 11.10 7.63
C ALA A 94 -8.41 11.42 6.14
N VAL A 95 -9.01 10.65 5.23
CA VAL A 95 -9.02 10.94 3.78
C VAL A 95 -9.65 12.30 3.50
N ARG A 96 -10.86 12.57 4.03
CA ARG A 96 -11.54 13.86 3.81
C ARG A 96 -10.74 15.05 4.36
N ASP A 97 -10.12 14.88 5.53
CA ASP A 97 -9.30 15.95 6.13
C ASP A 97 -8.06 16.25 5.27
N LEU A 98 -7.41 15.24 4.70
CA LEU A 98 -6.28 15.41 3.78
C LEU A 98 -6.71 16.04 2.46
N GLU A 99 -7.82 15.60 1.87
CA GLU A 99 -8.38 16.19 0.65
C GLU A 99 -8.74 17.67 0.82
N ALA A 100 -9.30 18.03 1.99
CA ALA A 100 -9.63 19.42 2.30
C ALA A 100 -8.39 20.29 2.55
N ALA A 101 -7.37 19.75 3.22
CA ALA A 101 -6.14 20.47 3.52
C ALA A 101 -5.21 20.63 2.30
N HIS A 102 -5.24 19.67 1.37
CA HIS A 102 -4.36 19.61 0.19
C HIS A 102 -5.18 19.43 -1.10
N PRO A 103 -5.76 20.49 -1.68
CA PRO A 103 -6.60 20.37 -2.89
C PRO A 103 -5.87 19.86 -4.14
N ASP A 104 -4.54 19.90 -4.14
CA ASP A 104 -3.67 19.41 -5.21
C ASP A 104 -3.40 17.89 -5.14
N LEU A 105 -3.81 17.23 -4.05
CA LEU A 105 -3.51 15.83 -3.74
C LEU A 105 -3.98 14.88 -4.86
N LYS A 106 -3.06 14.01 -5.31
CA LYS A 106 -3.29 13.03 -6.39
C LYS A 106 -3.25 11.59 -5.91
N LEU A 107 -2.50 11.31 -4.84
CA LEU A 107 -2.35 9.97 -4.28
C LEU A 107 -2.45 9.99 -2.76
N ILE A 108 -3.23 9.07 -2.19
CA ILE A 108 -3.21 8.75 -0.76
C ILE A 108 -2.76 7.30 -0.61
N LEU A 109 -1.64 7.10 0.08
CA LEU A 109 -1.21 5.78 0.52
C LEU A 109 -1.89 5.46 1.85
N ILE A 110 -2.55 4.30 1.95
CA ILE A 110 -3.26 3.87 3.16
C ILE A 110 -2.64 2.55 3.63
N GLU A 111 -1.80 2.62 4.66
CA GLU A 111 -1.20 1.44 5.28
C GLU A 111 -2.18 0.81 6.28
N SER A 112 -2.40 -0.50 6.17
CA SER A 112 -3.12 -1.24 7.21
C SER A 112 -2.21 -1.53 8.40
N GLY A 113 -2.79 -1.72 9.59
CA GLY A 113 -2.09 -2.44 10.65
C GLY A 113 -1.68 -3.85 10.17
N GLY A 114 -0.68 -4.45 10.81
CA GLY A 114 -0.26 -5.80 10.47
C GLY A 114 -1.33 -6.84 10.81
N ASP A 115 -1.73 -7.65 9.84
CA ASP A 115 -2.83 -8.62 10.00
C ASP A 115 -2.55 -9.92 9.24
N ASN A 116 -3.38 -10.94 9.46
CA ASN A 116 -3.25 -12.26 8.87
C ASN A 116 -3.59 -12.28 7.35
N LEU A 117 -3.38 -13.45 6.72
CA LEU A 117 -3.55 -13.67 5.27
C LEU A 117 -4.98 -13.42 4.74
N SER A 118 -5.96 -13.22 5.61
CA SER A 118 -7.35 -12.91 5.25
C SER A 118 -7.68 -11.42 5.12
N ALA A 119 -6.76 -10.53 5.50
CA ALA A 119 -7.01 -9.10 5.51
C ALA A 119 -7.00 -8.51 4.09
N THR A 120 -8.15 -7.98 3.67
CA THR A 120 -8.35 -7.27 2.41
C THR A 120 -8.93 -5.89 2.70
N PHE A 121 -8.73 -4.93 1.79
CA PHE A 121 -9.34 -3.62 1.90
C PHE A 121 -10.78 -3.60 1.37
N SER A 122 -11.62 -2.72 1.91
CA SER A 122 -12.91 -2.37 1.30
C SER A 122 -12.68 -1.58 -0.01
N PRO A 123 -13.40 -1.91 -1.10
CA PRO A 123 -13.41 -1.11 -2.32
C PRO A 123 -13.93 0.32 -2.13
N GLU A 124 -14.64 0.60 -1.03
CA GLU A 124 -15.08 1.96 -0.71
C GLU A 124 -13.93 2.81 -0.16
N LEU A 125 -12.92 2.17 0.45
CA LEU A 125 -11.76 2.83 1.03
C LEU A 125 -10.65 3.03 0.01
N VAL A 126 -10.28 2.01 -0.77
CA VAL A 126 -9.15 2.05 -1.70
C VAL A 126 -9.57 1.71 -3.13
N ASP A 127 -8.84 2.26 -4.09
CA ASP A 127 -9.04 2.00 -5.52
C ASP A 127 -8.29 0.75 -6.01
N ALA A 128 -7.12 0.49 -5.39
CA ALA A 128 -6.33 -0.73 -5.56
C ALA A 128 -5.53 -0.98 -4.27
N TYR A 129 -4.97 -2.17 -4.11
CA TYR A 129 -4.06 -2.44 -3.00
C TYR A 129 -2.92 -3.41 -3.33
N ILE A 130 -1.77 -3.11 -2.72
CA ILE A 130 -0.61 -3.99 -2.64
C ILE A 130 -0.75 -4.83 -1.38
N TYR A 131 -0.62 -6.14 -1.50
CA TYR A 131 -0.45 -7.03 -0.36
C TYR A 131 1.01 -7.44 -0.23
N VAL A 132 1.65 -7.08 0.86
CA VAL A 132 3.08 -7.30 1.13
C VAL A 132 3.24 -8.50 2.05
N ILE A 133 3.90 -9.54 1.57
CA ILE A 133 4.44 -10.65 2.38
C ILE A 133 5.97 -10.58 2.34
N ASP A 134 6.64 -11.30 3.21
CA ASP A 134 8.10 -11.39 3.16
C ASP A 134 8.66 -12.80 3.20
N VAL A 135 9.87 -12.96 2.65
CA VAL A 135 10.55 -14.25 2.52
C VAL A 135 10.83 -14.92 3.88
N ALA A 136 11.06 -14.14 4.93
CA ALA A 136 11.34 -14.65 6.27
C ALA A 136 10.12 -15.30 6.95
N GLU A 137 8.91 -15.02 6.47
CA GLU A 137 7.68 -15.73 6.86
C GLU A 137 7.67 -17.20 6.35
N GLY A 138 8.51 -17.49 5.36
CA GLY A 138 8.75 -18.81 4.77
C GLY A 138 8.16 -18.99 3.37
N ASP A 139 8.85 -19.77 2.54
CA ASP A 139 8.52 -20.01 1.13
C ASP A 139 7.11 -20.60 0.86
N LYS A 140 6.52 -21.23 1.88
CA LYS A 140 5.16 -21.79 1.87
C LYS A 140 4.04 -20.76 1.98
N ILE A 141 4.34 -19.49 2.30
CA ILE A 141 3.31 -18.46 2.50
C ILE A 141 2.43 -18.27 1.26
N PRO A 142 2.98 -18.11 0.04
CA PRO A 142 2.16 -18.09 -1.17
C PRO A 142 1.17 -19.27 -1.26
N ARG A 143 1.62 -20.50 -0.97
CA ARG A 143 0.78 -21.72 -1.04
C ARG A 143 -0.31 -21.78 0.03
N LYS A 144 -0.13 -21.14 1.18
CA LYS A 144 -1.21 -21.00 2.18
C LYS A 144 -2.38 -20.18 1.64
N GLY A 145 -2.15 -19.34 0.64
CA GLY A 145 -3.19 -18.57 -0.04
C GLY A 145 -3.84 -17.57 0.90
N GLY A 146 -5.17 -17.47 0.81
CA GLY A 146 -5.96 -16.42 1.45
C GLY A 146 -6.45 -15.40 0.43
N PRO A 147 -7.53 -14.67 0.75
CA PRO A 147 -8.14 -13.72 -0.18
C PRO A 147 -7.11 -12.70 -0.67
N ALA A 148 -6.30 -12.11 0.23
CA ALA A 148 -5.34 -11.09 -0.17
C ALA A 148 -4.23 -11.61 -1.10
N ILE A 149 -3.71 -12.82 -0.85
CA ILE A 149 -2.74 -13.45 -1.75
C ILE A 149 -3.35 -13.74 -3.12
N ARG A 150 -4.65 -14.03 -3.21
CA ARG A 150 -5.32 -14.37 -4.48
C ARG A 150 -5.84 -13.16 -5.24
N THR A 151 -6.34 -12.15 -4.54
CA THR A 151 -7.18 -11.09 -5.13
C THR A 151 -6.61 -9.69 -5.05
N SER A 152 -5.52 -9.45 -4.30
CA SER A 152 -4.82 -8.15 -4.37
C SER A 152 -4.41 -7.81 -5.79
N ASP A 153 -4.45 -6.51 -6.10
CA ASP A 153 -4.04 -6.00 -7.40
C ASP A 153 -2.54 -6.26 -7.65
N LEU A 154 -1.74 -6.23 -6.58
CA LEU A 154 -0.36 -6.68 -6.57
C LEU A 154 -0.01 -7.45 -5.30
N LEU A 155 0.64 -8.60 -5.45
CA LEU A 155 1.35 -9.27 -4.36
C LEU A 155 2.83 -8.88 -4.41
N LEU A 156 3.34 -8.25 -3.35
CA LEU A 156 4.76 -7.93 -3.21
C LEU A 156 5.41 -8.91 -2.24
N ILE A 157 6.43 -9.63 -2.70
CA ILE A 157 7.21 -10.60 -1.93
C ILE A 157 8.54 -9.94 -1.58
N ASN A 158 8.59 -9.32 -0.40
CA ASN A 158 9.70 -8.49 0.05
C ASN A 158 10.80 -9.30 0.77
N LYS A 159 11.93 -8.64 1.05
CA LYS A 159 13.08 -9.18 1.78
C LYS A 159 13.76 -10.38 1.11
N THR A 160 13.84 -10.35 -0.22
CA THR A 160 14.45 -11.44 -1.01
C THR A 160 15.88 -11.77 -0.63
N GLU A 161 16.63 -10.79 -0.14
CA GLU A 161 17.97 -10.94 0.40
C GLU A 161 18.04 -11.87 1.61
N LEU A 162 16.91 -12.10 2.29
CA LEU A 162 16.87 -12.98 3.47
C LEU A 162 16.72 -14.46 3.15
N ALA A 163 16.40 -14.82 1.90
CA ALA A 163 16.13 -16.21 1.49
C ALA A 163 17.19 -17.22 1.97
N PRO A 164 18.51 -16.96 1.82
CA PRO A 164 19.55 -17.91 2.24
C PRO A 164 19.62 -18.13 3.76
N TYR A 165 19.16 -17.17 4.57
CA TYR A 165 19.25 -17.24 6.03
C TYR A 165 18.06 -17.98 6.67
N VAL A 166 16.95 -18.09 5.95
CA VAL A 166 15.71 -18.74 6.43
C VAL A 166 15.41 -20.04 5.68
N GLY A 167 16.25 -20.43 4.72
CA GLY A 167 16.07 -21.63 3.92
C GLY A 167 14.85 -21.55 2.99
N ALA A 168 14.50 -20.35 2.53
CA ALA A 168 13.38 -20.16 1.62
C ALA A 168 13.85 -20.21 0.16
N ASP A 169 13.05 -20.85 -0.69
CA ASP A 169 13.29 -20.95 -2.12
C ASP A 169 12.39 -19.97 -2.91
N LEU A 170 13.01 -19.01 -3.60
CA LEU A 170 12.29 -18.01 -4.39
C LEU A 170 11.59 -18.61 -5.61
N GLU A 171 12.10 -19.70 -6.18
CA GLU A 171 11.44 -20.40 -7.30
C GLU A 171 10.16 -21.09 -6.83
N VAL A 172 10.18 -21.69 -5.63
CA VAL A 172 8.98 -22.25 -4.98
C VAL A 172 7.96 -21.15 -4.72
N MET A 173 8.37 -20.01 -4.17
CA MET A 173 7.49 -18.87 -3.94
C MET A 173 6.88 -18.35 -5.25
N ALA A 174 7.67 -18.28 -6.32
CA ALA A 174 7.22 -17.83 -7.63
C ALA A 174 6.18 -18.77 -8.23
N ARG A 175 6.47 -20.09 -8.23
CA ARG A 175 5.56 -21.13 -8.71
C ARG A 175 4.23 -21.08 -7.96
N ASP A 176 4.28 -21.02 -6.64
CA ASP A 176 3.08 -21.07 -5.80
C ASP A 176 2.26 -19.78 -5.88
N SER A 177 2.93 -18.63 -6.06
CA SER A 177 2.26 -17.35 -6.32
C SER A 177 1.51 -17.39 -7.64
N LYS A 178 2.13 -17.89 -8.73
CA LYS A 178 1.45 -18.10 -10.02
C LYS A 178 0.23 -19.02 -9.88
N ALA A 179 0.37 -20.11 -9.13
CA ALA A 179 -0.72 -21.06 -8.90
C ALA A 179 -1.90 -20.44 -8.14
N GLN A 180 -1.66 -19.58 -7.14
CA GLN A 180 -2.74 -18.92 -6.41
C GLN A 180 -3.35 -17.71 -7.15
N ARG A 181 -2.58 -17.03 -8.00
CA ARG A 181 -2.94 -15.72 -8.58
C ARG A 181 -3.39 -15.78 -10.03
N GLY A 182 -3.12 -16.87 -10.75
CA GLY A 182 -3.37 -16.95 -12.19
C GLY A 182 -2.60 -15.86 -12.92
N ASN A 183 -3.32 -14.96 -13.61
CA ASN A 183 -2.73 -13.86 -14.37
C ASN A 183 -2.46 -12.60 -13.53
N ARG A 184 -2.85 -12.55 -12.24
CA ARG A 184 -2.58 -11.38 -11.40
C ARG A 184 -1.10 -11.25 -11.09
N PRO A 185 -0.55 -10.03 -11.14
CA PRO A 185 0.90 -9.83 -11.02
C PRO A 185 1.36 -10.10 -9.58
N PHE A 186 2.61 -10.53 -9.45
CA PHE A 186 3.35 -10.49 -8.21
C PHE A 186 4.79 -10.07 -8.52
N LEU A 187 5.43 -9.41 -7.57
CA LEU A 187 6.80 -8.93 -7.71
C LEU A 187 7.64 -9.39 -6.52
N PHE A 188 8.91 -9.66 -6.80
CA PHE A 188 9.93 -9.85 -5.77
C PHE A 188 10.63 -8.52 -5.50
N ALA A 189 10.92 -8.23 -4.24
CA ALA A 189 11.61 -7.01 -3.86
C ALA A 189 12.59 -7.20 -2.71
N ASP A 190 13.56 -6.30 -2.66
CA ASP A 190 14.26 -5.92 -1.44
C ASP A 190 14.11 -4.41 -1.33
N LEU A 191 13.09 -3.98 -0.59
CA LEU A 191 12.77 -2.56 -0.44
C LEU A 191 13.88 -1.79 0.29
N LYS A 192 14.76 -2.46 1.03
CA LYS A 192 15.89 -1.81 1.71
C LYS A 192 16.96 -1.43 0.69
N SER A 193 17.31 -2.31 -0.24
CA SER A 193 18.25 -1.99 -1.33
C SER A 193 17.60 -1.40 -2.59
N GLU A 194 16.28 -1.18 -2.57
CA GLU A 194 15.47 -0.69 -3.69
C GLU A 194 15.41 -1.65 -4.89
N LYS A 195 15.74 -2.94 -4.72
CA LYS A 195 15.52 -3.93 -5.78
C LYS A 195 14.02 -4.15 -6.00
N GLY A 196 13.60 -4.11 -7.26
CA GLY A 196 12.19 -4.19 -7.67
C GLY A 196 11.49 -2.83 -7.73
N LYS A 197 12.22 -1.73 -7.52
CA LYS A 197 11.69 -0.36 -7.63
C LYS A 197 11.08 -0.08 -9.00
N GLU A 198 11.81 -0.37 -10.06
CA GLU A 198 11.40 -0.07 -11.43
C GLU A 198 10.11 -0.82 -11.78
N ASP A 199 10.03 -2.11 -11.42
CA ASP A 199 8.85 -2.94 -11.66
C ASP A 199 7.63 -2.47 -10.84
N LEU A 200 7.85 -2.09 -9.56
CA LEU A 200 6.79 -1.61 -8.69
C LEU A 200 6.24 -0.25 -9.15
N LEU A 201 7.12 0.67 -9.56
CA LEU A 201 6.71 1.95 -10.14
C LEU A 201 6.04 1.75 -11.49
N ALA A 202 6.54 0.86 -12.34
CA ALA A 202 5.93 0.56 -13.63
C ALA A 202 4.50 0.04 -13.45
N TRP A 203 4.28 -0.89 -12.53
CA TRP A 203 2.94 -1.37 -12.18
C TRP A 203 2.02 -0.22 -11.72
N LEU A 204 2.46 0.59 -10.78
CA LEU A 204 1.62 1.66 -10.23
C LEU A 204 1.31 2.76 -11.27
N LYS A 205 2.30 3.14 -12.09
CA LYS A 205 2.17 4.19 -13.10
C LYS A 205 1.30 3.75 -14.27
N HIS A 206 1.54 2.55 -14.81
CA HIS A 206 0.82 2.00 -15.96
C HIS A 206 -0.65 1.75 -15.66
N GLU A 207 -0.97 1.26 -14.46
CA GLU A 207 -2.32 0.80 -14.16
C GLU A 207 -3.22 1.92 -13.61
N TYR A 208 -2.67 2.93 -12.91
CA TYR A 208 -3.49 3.77 -12.03
C TYR A 208 -3.19 5.27 -11.99
N LEU A 209 -1.94 5.70 -12.21
CA LEU A 209 -1.56 7.12 -12.01
C LEU A 209 -1.47 7.96 -13.29
N PHE A 210 -1.17 7.35 -14.45
CA PHE A 210 -0.91 8.08 -15.69
C PHE A 210 -1.70 7.57 -16.91
N VAL A 211 -2.87 6.96 -16.65
CA VAL A 211 -3.87 6.60 -17.68
C VAL A 211 -4.91 7.70 -17.82
#